data_AF-A0AAJ6LRN2-F1
#
_entry.id   AF-A0AAJ6LRN2-F1
#
_cell.length_a   1.000
_cell.length_b   1.000
_cell.length_c   1.000
_cell.angle_alpha   90.00
_cell.angle_beta   90.00
_cell.angle_gamma   90.00
#
_symmetry.space_group_name_H-M   'P 1'
#
loop_
_entity.id
_entity.type
_entity.pdbx_description
1 polymer ?
#
loop_
_entity_poly.entity_id
_entity_poly.type
_entity_poly.pdbx_seq_one_letter_code
_entity_poly.pdbx_strand_id
1 'polypeptide(L)'
;MKLKTLTFIVLASVAALTGCEDKTSVDWYMAHHDDMLAKYRECIFNHNFVPTDCQNARSALHREKAKPDVAEGYKQILKDLDKARVQEPIADLN
;
A
#
# COMPACT_ATOMS: atom_id res chain seq x y z
N MET A 1 -62.30 1.07 -18.05
CA MET A 1 -61.05 1.72 -18.52
C MET A 1 -59.87 1.08 -17.80
N LYS A 2 -58.86 0.65 -18.56
CA LYS A 2 -57.65 -0.04 -18.06
C LYS A 2 -56.75 0.97 -17.34
N LEU A 3 -56.49 0.75 -16.05
CA LEU A 3 -55.51 1.52 -15.28
C LEU A 3 -54.12 0.98 -15.64
N LYS A 4 -53.45 1.66 -16.58
CA LYS A 4 -52.08 1.32 -17.02
C LYS A 4 -51.08 1.83 -15.98
N THR A 5 -50.32 0.88 -15.46
CA THR A 5 -49.04 1.03 -14.75
C THR A 5 -48.11 2.01 -15.47
N LEU A 6 -47.64 3.06 -14.80
CA LEU A 6 -46.43 3.81 -15.19
C LEU A 6 -45.63 4.21 -13.95
N THR A 7 -44.74 3.30 -13.62
CA THR A 7 -43.44 3.44 -12.95
C THR A 7 -42.79 4.83 -13.14
N PHE A 8 -42.37 5.49 -12.05
CA PHE A 8 -41.15 6.30 -12.06
C PHE A 8 -40.33 5.97 -10.82
N ILE A 9 -39.27 5.21 -11.10
CA ILE A 9 -38.21 4.78 -10.19
C ILE A 9 -37.53 6.03 -9.64
N VAL A 10 -37.80 6.37 -8.38
CA VAL A 10 -36.92 7.22 -7.57
C VAL A 10 -36.14 6.27 -6.66
N LEU A 11 -35.29 5.44 -7.26
CA LEU A 11 -34.41 4.56 -6.50
C LEU A 11 -32.97 5.02 -6.70
N ALA A 12 -32.52 5.75 -5.68
CA ALA A 12 -31.16 5.74 -5.15
C ALA A 12 -30.01 5.85 -6.17
N SER A 13 -29.66 7.09 -6.53
CA SER A 13 -28.32 7.41 -7.07
C SER A 13 -27.52 8.20 -6.03
N VAL A 14 -27.37 7.62 -4.82
CA VAL A 14 -26.42 8.11 -3.80
C VAL A 14 -25.41 7.01 -3.50
N ALA A 15 -24.83 6.43 -4.55
CA ALA A 15 -23.75 5.44 -4.43
C ALA A 15 -22.44 5.93 -5.09
N ALA A 16 -22.35 7.21 -5.44
CA ALA A 16 -21.19 7.79 -6.15
C ALA A 16 -20.26 8.63 -5.25
N LEU A 17 -20.32 8.49 -3.92
CA LEU A 17 -19.43 9.22 -3.00
C LEU A 17 -18.35 8.36 -2.33
N THR A 18 -18.27 7.06 -2.62
CA THR A 18 -17.00 6.35 -2.42
C THR A 18 -16.11 6.72 -3.59
N GLY A 19 -15.49 7.91 -3.52
CA GLY A 19 -14.44 8.27 -4.47
C GLY A 19 -13.47 7.09 -4.58
N CYS A 20 -13.07 6.74 -5.79
CA CYS A 20 -11.98 5.79 -6.00
C CYS A 20 -10.72 6.40 -5.39
N GLU A 21 -10.56 6.22 -4.08
CA GLU A 21 -9.39 6.68 -3.36
C GLU A 21 -8.22 5.85 -3.85
N ASP A 22 -7.25 6.50 -4.49
CA ASP A 22 -6.07 5.83 -4.99
C ASP A 22 -5.17 5.47 -3.81
N LYS A 23 -5.37 4.25 -3.32
CA LYS A 23 -4.63 3.64 -2.19
C LYS A 23 -3.17 3.29 -2.51
N THR A 24 -2.68 3.69 -3.68
CA THR A 24 -1.29 3.46 -4.12
C THR A 24 -0.53 4.76 -4.34
N SER A 25 -1.17 5.91 -4.10
CA SER A 25 -0.56 7.22 -4.24
C SER A 25 0.43 7.52 -3.11
N VAL A 26 1.36 8.46 -3.36
CA VAL A 26 2.29 8.94 -2.32
C VAL A 26 1.52 9.55 -1.14
N ASP A 27 0.47 10.31 -1.42
CA ASP A 27 -0.34 10.98 -0.40
C ASP A 27 -1.10 9.98 0.47
N TRP A 28 -1.64 8.91 -0.12
CA TRP A 28 -2.25 7.82 0.64
C TRP A 28 -1.22 7.22 1.61
N TYR A 29 -0.02 6.90 1.13
CA TYR A 29 1.02 6.31 1.95
C TYR A 29 1.55 7.25 3.06
N MET A 30 1.62 8.56 2.80
CA MET A 30 1.95 9.54 3.84
C MET A 30 0.84 9.65 4.91
N ALA A 31 -0.41 9.41 4.55
CA ALA A 31 -1.53 9.40 5.50
C ALA A 31 -1.70 8.03 6.22
N HIS A 32 -1.20 6.95 5.63
CA HIS A 32 -1.38 5.58 6.09
C HIS A 32 -0.02 4.87 6.19
N HIS A 33 0.72 5.18 7.26
CA HIS A 33 2.09 4.68 7.42
C HIS A 33 2.18 3.15 7.48
N ASP A 34 1.17 2.45 8.00
CA ASP A 34 1.15 0.99 8.04
C ASP A 34 1.14 0.39 6.62
N ASP A 35 0.30 0.93 5.75
CA ASP A 35 0.22 0.52 4.34
C ASP A 35 1.54 0.85 3.61
N MET A 36 2.12 2.02 3.88
CA MET A 36 3.41 2.44 3.33
C MET A 36 4.53 1.49 3.73
N LEU A 37 4.64 1.17 5.02
CA LEU A 37 5.66 0.27 5.55
C LEU A 37 5.47 -1.16 5.03
N ALA A 38 4.22 -1.64 4.97
CA ALA A 38 3.90 -2.95 4.41
C ALA A 38 4.30 -3.04 2.93
N LYS A 39 3.93 -2.05 2.11
CA LYS A 39 4.30 -2.00 0.69
C LYS A 39 5.81 -1.89 0.51
N TYR A 40 6.47 -1.00 1.26
CA TYR A 40 7.92 -0.86 1.18
C TYR A 40 8.64 -2.16 1.54
N ARG A 41 8.19 -2.86 2.60
CA ARG A 41 8.71 -4.18 3.00
C ARG A 41 8.57 -5.19 1.85
N GLU A 42 7.40 -5.29 1.23
CA GLU A 42 7.18 -6.16 0.07
C GLU A 42 8.20 -5.88 -1.05
N CYS A 43 8.35 -4.61 -1.43
CA CYS A 43 9.22 -4.20 -2.53
C CYS A 43 10.71 -4.45 -2.26
N ILE A 44 11.19 -4.20 -1.03
CA ILE A 44 12.60 -4.40 -0.68
C ILE A 44 12.97 -5.88 -0.55
N PHE A 45 12.08 -6.72 -0.03
CA PHE A 45 12.30 -8.18 0.05
C PHE A 45 12.31 -8.83 -1.33
N ASN A 46 11.46 -8.35 -2.25
CA ASN A 46 11.42 -8.84 -3.63
C ASN A 46 12.50 -8.19 -4.52
N HIS A 47 13.35 -7.31 -3.97
CA HIS A 47 14.35 -6.55 -4.72
C HIS A 47 13.78 -5.79 -5.93
N ASN A 48 12.52 -5.36 -5.87
CA ASN A 48 11.82 -4.77 -7.01
C ASN A 48 11.18 -3.42 -6.65
N PHE A 49 11.69 -2.36 -7.27
CA PHE A 49 11.15 -1.00 -7.18
C PHE A 49 10.69 -0.45 -8.54
N VAL A 50 10.55 -1.31 -9.56
CA VAL A 50 10.06 -0.89 -10.88
C VAL A 50 8.58 -0.48 -10.84
N PRO A 51 7.66 -1.20 -10.16
CA PRO A 51 6.26 -0.79 -10.09
C PRO A 51 6.10 0.59 -9.47
N THR A 52 5.22 1.42 -10.06
CA THR A 52 4.91 2.78 -9.56
C THR A 52 4.52 2.77 -8.09
N ASP A 53 3.76 1.76 -7.66
CA ASP A 53 3.34 1.57 -6.27
C ASP A 53 4.54 1.47 -5.29
N CYS A 54 5.56 0.68 -5.66
CA CYS A 54 6.82 0.58 -4.90
C CYS A 54 7.60 1.91 -4.88
N GLN A 55 7.58 2.65 -5.98
CA GLN A 55 8.21 3.97 -6.05
C GLN A 55 7.49 4.98 -5.17
N ASN A 56 6.15 4.91 -5.12
CA ASN A 56 5.31 5.76 -4.29
C ASN A 56 5.52 5.48 -2.81
N ALA A 57 5.48 4.22 -2.39
CA ALA A 57 5.77 3.81 -1.01
C ALA A 57 7.18 4.23 -0.57
N ARG A 58 8.20 4.07 -1.44
CA ARG A 58 9.57 4.53 -1.16
C ARG A 58 9.65 6.06 -1.02
N SER A 59 8.94 6.79 -1.86
CA SER A 59 8.92 8.26 -1.82
C SER A 59 8.24 8.78 -0.57
N ALA A 60 7.08 8.21 -0.20
CA ALA A 60 6.39 8.49 1.05
C ALA A 60 7.30 8.19 2.25
N LEU A 61 7.92 7.01 2.29
CA LEU A 61 8.84 6.62 3.37
C LEU A 61 9.97 7.64 3.54
N HIS A 62 10.58 8.10 2.44
CA HIS A 62 11.66 9.08 2.51
C HIS A 62 11.22 10.41 3.15
N ARG A 63 9.98 10.84 2.87
CA ARG A 63 9.40 12.08 3.40
C ARG A 63 9.01 11.93 4.87
N GLU A 64 8.52 10.77 5.26
CA GLU A 64 7.95 10.51 6.58
C GLU A 64 8.92 9.86 7.59
N LYS A 65 10.12 9.43 7.17
CA LYS A 65 11.10 8.70 8.01
C LYS A 65 11.51 9.37 9.32
N ALA A 66 11.27 10.68 9.47
CA ALA A 66 11.56 11.41 10.70
C ALA A 66 10.48 11.23 11.77
N LYS A 67 9.29 10.75 11.40
CA LYS A 67 8.21 10.46 12.35
C LYS A 67 8.54 9.21 13.17
N PRO A 68 8.25 9.18 14.49
CA PRO A 68 8.69 8.10 15.37
C PRO A 68 8.19 6.71 14.98
N ASP A 69 6.93 6.60 14.57
CA ASP A 69 6.29 5.36 14.14
C ASP A 69 6.89 4.82 12.84
N VAL A 70 7.13 5.70 11.87
CA VAL A 70 7.79 5.35 10.60
C VAL A 70 9.24 4.93 10.83
N ALA A 71 9.96 5.64 11.69
CA ALA A 71 11.35 5.34 12.02
C ALA A 71 11.49 3.94 12.68
N GLU A 72 10.62 3.61 13.63
CA GLU A 72 10.63 2.30 14.28
C GLU A 72 10.20 1.19 13.29
N GLY A 73 9.15 1.42 12.51
CA GLY A 73 8.71 0.49 11.48
C GLY A 73 9.80 0.19 10.44
N TYR A 74 10.49 1.23 9.95
CA TYR A 74 11.59 1.08 9.00
C TYR A 74 12.78 0.32 9.62
N LYS A 75 13.14 0.63 10.86
CA LYS A 75 14.19 -0.10 11.59
C LYS A 75 13.85 -1.59 11.72
N GLN A 76 12.58 -1.93 11.96
CA GLN A 76 12.15 -3.32 12.00
C GLN A 76 12.29 -4.00 10.64
N ILE A 77 11.89 -3.34 9.55
CA ILE A 77 12.08 -3.87 8.19
C ILE A 77 13.55 -4.17 7.90
N LEU A 78 14.47 -3.27 8.29
CA LEU A 78 15.91 -3.49 8.09
C LEU A 78 16.44 -4.68 8.91
N LYS A 79 15.98 -4.86 10.15
CA LYS A 79 16.33 -6.04 10.95
C LYS A 79 15.81 -7.34 10.31
N ASP A 80 14.60 -7.31 9.75
CA ASP A 80 14.00 -8.48 9.11
C ASP A 80 14.78 -8.86 7.83
N LEU A 81 15.22 -7.87 7.05
CA LEU A 81 16.08 -8.08 5.87
C LEU A 81 17.45 -8.67 6.23
N ASP A 82 18.08 -8.17 7.29
CA ASP A 82 19.36 -8.67 7.75
C ASP A 82 19.26 -10.14 8.17
N LYS A 83 18.22 -10.49 8.95
CA LYS A 83 17.93 -11.89 9.31
C LYS A 83 17.70 -12.76 8.08
N ALA A 84 16.92 -12.30 7.10
CA ALA A 84 16.64 -13.05 5.89
C ALA A 84 17.94 -13.36 5.10
N ARG A 85 18.88 -12.42 5.04
CA ARG A 85 20.19 -12.62 4.40
C ARG A 85 21.08 -13.62 5.15
N VAL A 86 21.08 -13.58 6.48
CA VAL A 86 21.85 -14.52 7.31
C VAL A 86 21.29 -15.95 7.21
N GLN A 87 20.00 -16.08 6.93
CA GLN A 87 19.32 -17.37 6.84
C GLN A 87 19.43 -18.04 5.46
N GLU A 88 19.87 -17.33 4.41
CA GLU A 88 20.09 -17.98 3.10
C GLU A 88 21.18 -19.05 3.26
N PRO A 89 20.87 -20.34 3.02
CA PRO A 89 21.88 -21.39 3.11
C PRO A 89 23.00 -21.06 2.12
N ILE A 90 24.25 -21.15 2.57
CA ILE A 90 25.38 -21.22 1.65
C ILE A 90 25.07 -22.42 0.74
N ALA A 91 24.71 -22.14 -0.52
CA ALA A 91 24.63 -23.19 -1.51
C ALA A 91 26.05 -23.77 -1.60
N ASP A 92 26.23 -24.98 -1.08
CA ASP A 92 27.45 -25.75 -1.24
C ASP A 92 27.78 -25.75 -2.74
N LEU A 93 28.83 -25.02 -3.10
CA LEU A 93 29.45 -25.11 -4.41
C LEU A 93 30.27 -26.40 -4.43
N ASN A 94 29.58 -27.52 -4.66
CA ASN A 94 30.17 -28.82 -4.95
C ASN A 94 30.26 -29.01 -6.47
#